data_AF-F2N6U8-F1
#
_entry.id   AF-F2N6U8-F1
#
_cell.length_a   1.000
_cell.length_b   1.000
_cell.length_c   1.000
_cell.angle_alpha   90.00
_cell.angle_beta   90.00
_cell.angle_gamma   90.00
#
_symmetry.space_group_name_H-M   'P 1'
#
loop_
_entity.id
_entity.type
_entity.pdbx_description
1 polymer ?
#
loop_
_entity_poly.entity_id
_entity_poly.type
_entity_poly.pdbx_seq_one_letter_code
_entity_poly.pdbx_strand_id
1 'polypeptide(L)'
;MRLPVTLDFSYELRDWRRYTNMREGRFCQPATLLVVVGMPVCMIGVWLPYARDPHVFSSPFDVLAITAAMVAVSVPSGVFGVLPGPGGTRKTALPFFIRHGWEPGSSPLAFRQIVEIDEEGVRLRCGPAGCRTQDMKTISLPWSMWCPARIWRGSIAMLAWREQAGRIDNIMSKAMVFHGNEARLYEEVYIPARALTGISARELRREMNRLVRARRRPRTSRWRVQLD
;
A
#
# COMPACT_ATOMS: atom_id res chain seq x y z
N MET A 1 9.00 12.35 23.27
CA MET A 1 7.97 13.11 22.52
C MET A 1 6.74 13.25 23.40
N ARG A 2 6.13 14.43 23.49
CA ARG A 2 4.87 14.65 24.21
C ARG A 2 3.72 14.65 23.21
N LEU A 3 2.65 13.93 23.52
CA LEU A 3 1.37 14.03 22.85
C LEU A 3 0.55 15.16 23.50
N PRO A 4 -0.43 15.77 22.82
CA PRO A 4 -0.92 15.45 21.47
C PRO A 4 -0.01 15.97 20.35
N VAL A 5 -0.15 15.38 19.16
CA VAL A 5 0.50 15.85 17.92
C VAL A 5 -0.49 15.95 16.79
N THR A 6 -0.44 17.09 16.09
CA THR A 6 -1.29 17.40 14.94
C THR A 6 -0.41 17.64 13.72
N LEU A 7 -0.68 16.92 12.64
CA LEU A 7 0.07 16.99 11.39
C LEU A 7 -0.90 17.35 10.26
N ASP A 8 -0.74 18.54 9.69
CA ASP A 8 -1.57 19.03 8.58
C ASP A 8 -0.73 19.05 7.30
N PHE A 9 -1.17 18.33 6.28
CA PHE A 9 -0.43 18.23 5.03
C PHE A 9 -1.34 17.94 3.83
N SER A 10 -0.86 18.33 2.66
CA SER A 10 -1.41 17.88 1.38
C SER A 10 -0.85 16.50 1.04
N TYR A 11 -1.72 15.53 0.77
CA TYR A 11 -1.38 14.19 0.31
C TYR A 11 -1.47 14.16 -1.22
N GLU A 12 -0.36 13.88 -1.90
CA GLU A 12 -0.29 13.93 -3.37
C GLU A 12 -0.03 12.54 -3.98
N LEU A 13 -0.18 12.43 -5.30
CA LEU A 13 0.13 11.19 -6.03
C LEU A 13 1.55 10.64 -5.79
N ARG A 14 2.53 11.52 -5.52
CA ARG A 14 3.90 11.08 -5.15
C ARG A 14 3.94 10.38 -3.78
N ASP A 15 3.09 10.81 -2.85
CA ASP A 15 3.00 10.22 -1.52
C ASP A 15 2.26 8.88 -1.58
N TRP A 16 1.23 8.79 -2.41
CA TRP A 16 0.56 7.53 -2.73
C TRP A 16 1.54 6.50 -3.26
N ARG A 17 2.38 6.87 -4.24
CA ARG A 17 3.42 5.98 -4.78
C ARG A 17 4.43 5.52 -3.72
N ARG A 18 4.81 6.40 -2.80
CA ARG A 18 5.72 6.06 -1.69
C ARG A 18 5.03 5.13 -0.70
N TYR A 19 3.75 5.38 -0.40
CA TYR A 19 2.94 4.56 0.47
C TYR A 19 2.74 3.15 -0.08
N THR A 20 2.35 3.03 -1.36
CA THR A 20 2.18 1.72 -2.02
C THR A 20 3.50 0.96 -2.08
N ASN A 21 4.61 1.63 -2.42
CA ASN A 21 5.94 1.01 -2.36
C ASN A 21 6.33 0.56 -0.94
N MET A 22 5.98 1.31 0.10
CA MET A 22 6.21 0.91 1.49
C MET A 22 5.36 -0.31 1.87
N ARG A 23 4.11 -0.35 1.41
CA ARG A 23 3.14 -1.40 1.69
C ARG A 23 3.46 -2.70 0.93
N GLU A 24 3.77 -2.60 -0.35
CA GLU A 24 3.87 -3.73 -1.30
C GLU A 24 5.31 -4.08 -1.69
N GLY A 25 6.28 -3.20 -1.39
CA GLY A 25 7.64 -3.26 -1.93
C GLY A 25 8.46 -4.48 -1.55
N ARG A 26 8.02 -5.32 -0.60
CA ARG A 26 8.67 -6.62 -0.34
C ARG A 26 8.19 -7.74 -1.26
N PHE A 27 7.02 -7.62 -1.86
CA PHE A 27 6.39 -8.67 -2.67
C PHE A 27 6.45 -8.38 -4.16
N CYS A 28 6.30 -7.11 -4.55
CA CYS A 28 6.42 -6.74 -5.96
C CYS A 28 7.86 -6.78 -6.47
N GLN A 29 8.88 -6.69 -5.60
CA GLN A 29 10.29 -6.70 -6.01
C GLN A 29 10.71 -7.97 -6.74
N PRO A 30 10.50 -9.20 -6.22
CA PRO A 30 10.89 -10.42 -6.94
C PRO A 30 10.09 -10.63 -8.22
N ALA A 31 8.77 -10.35 -8.22
CA ALA A 31 7.93 -10.48 -9.42
C ALA A 31 8.33 -9.46 -10.51
N THR A 32 8.56 -8.20 -10.11
CA THR A 32 9.07 -7.16 -11.02
C THR A 32 10.44 -7.52 -11.56
N LEU A 33 11.34 -8.05 -10.73
CA LEU A 33 12.68 -8.46 -11.16
C LEU A 33 12.61 -9.66 -12.12
N LEU A 34 11.72 -10.63 -11.85
CA LEU A 34 11.48 -11.77 -12.74
C LEU A 34 10.89 -11.35 -14.09
N VAL A 35 9.98 -10.37 -14.13
CA VAL A 35 9.43 -9.89 -15.41
C VAL A 35 10.41 -8.96 -16.12
N VAL A 36 11.04 -8.01 -15.43
CA VAL A 36 11.90 -6.98 -16.05
C VAL A 36 13.28 -7.52 -16.42
N VAL A 37 13.83 -8.46 -15.64
CA VAL A 37 15.16 -9.05 -15.89
C VAL A 37 15.03 -10.47 -16.41
N GLY A 38 14.15 -11.28 -15.82
CA GLY A 38 13.98 -12.68 -16.23
C GLY A 38 13.46 -12.81 -17.66
N MET A 39 12.47 -12.02 -18.09
CA MET A 39 11.95 -12.12 -19.47
C MET A 39 13.01 -11.75 -20.52
N PRO A 40 13.76 -10.64 -20.42
CA PRO A 40 14.84 -10.37 -21.38
C PRO A 40 15.91 -11.46 -21.41
N VAL A 41 16.29 -12.01 -20.25
CA VAL A 41 17.27 -13.12 -20.18
C VAL A 41 16.72 -14.36 -20.89
N CYS A 42 15.45 -14.72 -20.68
CA CYS A 42 14.81 -15.83 -21.38
C CYS A 42 14.68 -15.57 -22.89
N MET A 43 14.36 -14.35 -23.30
CA MET A 43 14.31 -13.98 -24.73
C MET A 43 15.70 -14.10 -25.37
N ILE A 44 16.75 -13.61 -24.71
CA ILE A 44 18.14 -13.77 -25.19
C ILE A 44 18.48 -15.26 -25.27
N GLY A 45 18.08 -16.06 -24.28
CA GLY A 45 18.29 -17.51 -24.25
C GLY A 45 17.59 -18.27 -25.39
N VAL A 46 16.52 -17.72 -25.98
CA VAL A 46 15.82 -18.31 -27.14
C VAL A 46 16.38 -17.75 -28.46
N TRP A 47 16.57 -16.44 -28.55
CA TRP A 47 16.98 -15.77 -29.79
C TRP A 47 18.46 -15.92 -30.10
N LEU A 48 19.35 -15.96 -29.10
CA LEU A 48 20.79 -16.11 -29.31
C LEU A 48 21.17 -17.46 -29.95
N PRO A 49 20.67 -18.62 -29.47
CA PRO A 49 20.93 -19.89 -30.15
C PRO A 49 20.26 -19.96 -31.52
N TYR A 50 19.03 -19.48 -31.69
CA TYR A 50 18.35 -19.44 -32.99
C TYR A 50 19.11 -18.60 -34.03
N ALA A 51 19.67 -17.45 -33.62
CA ALA A 51 20.45 -16.59 -34.51
C ALA A 51 21.81 -17.19 -34.89
N ARG A 52 22.37 -18.09 -34.07
CA ARG A 52 23.63 -18.78 -34.35
C ARG A 52 23.43 -20.02 -35.22
N ASP A 53 22.36 -20.75 -34.96
CA ASP A 53 22.00 -21.95 -35.70
C ASP A 53 20.47 -22.10 -35.74
N PRO A 54 19.85 -21.80 -36.90
CA PRO A 54 18.41 -21.91 -37.08
C PRO A 54 17.86 -23.33 -36.90
N HIS A 55 18.71 -24.36 -36.98
CA HIS A 55 18.31 -25.76 -36.84
C HIS A 55 18.21 -26.23 -35.38
N VAL A 56 18.60 -25.40 -34.41
CA VAL A 56 18.47 -25.70 -32.97
C VAL A 56 17.00 -25.89 -32.57
N PHE A 57 16.08 -25.24 -33.28
CA PHE A 57 14.65 -25.42 -33.10
C PHE A 57 14.10 -26.22 -34.28
N SER A 58 13.16 -27.13 -34.00
CA SER A 58 12.53 -27.98 -35.01
C SER A 58 11.77 -27.17 -36.06
N SER A 59 11.29 -25.98 -35.68
CA SER A 59 10.56 -25.08 -36.56
C SER A 59 10.72 -23.62 -36.13
N PRO A 60 10.77 -22.66 -37.08
CA PRO A 60 10.69 -21.23 -36.76
C PRO A 60 9.39 -20.85 -36.03
N PHE A 61 8.34 -21.67 -36.17
CA PHE A 61 7.09 -21.51 -35.42
C PHE A 61 7.27 -21.75 -33.92
N ASP A 62 8.25 -22.57 -33.49
CA ASP A 62 8.51 -22.83 -32.07
C ASP A 62 9.05 -21.57 -31.38
N VAL A 63 9.98 -20.86 -32.03
CA VAL A 63 10.54 -19.59 -31.55
C VAL A 63 9.44 -18.52 -31.45
N LEU A 64 8.56 -18.46 -32.45
CA LEU A 64 7.42 -17.54 -32.44
C LEU A 64 6.42 -17.89 -31.32
N ALA A 65 6.10 -19.17 -31.12
CA ALA A 65 5.18 -19.63 -30.09
C ALA A 65 5.73 -19.36 -28.68
N ILE A 66 7.03 -19.61 -28.45
CA ILE A 66 7.70 -19.30 -27.17
C ILE A 66 7.71 -17.80 -26.93
N THR A 67 8.04 -17.00 -27.95
CA THR A 67 8.04 -15.53 -27.87
C THR A 67 6.63 -15.00 -27.59
N ALA A 68 5.61 -15.52 -28.27
CA ALA A 68 4.22 -15.14 -28.07
C ALA A 68 3.73 -15.52 -26.67
N ALA A 69 4.09 -16.70 -26.16
CA ALA A 69 3.78 -17.11 -24.80
C ALA A 69 4.44 -16.19 -23.75
N MET A 70 5.71 -15.81 -23.93
CA MET A 70 6.41 -14.87 -23.05
C MET A 70 5.74 -13.48 -23.05
N VAL A 71 5.36 -12.97 -24.22
CA VAL A 71 4.64 -11.70 -24.34
C VAL A 71 3.25 -11.79 -23.70
N ALA A 72 2.51 -12.87 -23.95
CA ALA A 72 1.19 -13.12 -23.36
C ALA A 72 1.22 -13.23 -21.82
N VAL A 73 2.34 -13.66 -21.23
CA VAL A 73 2.55 -13.64 -19.77
C VAL A 73 2.99 -12.26 -19.26
N SER A 74 3.69 -11.49 -20.08
CA SER A 74 4.22 -10.16 -19.72
C SER A 74 3.17 -9.05 -19.79
N VAL A 75 2.28 -9.06 -20.79
CA VAL A 75 1.24 -8.04 -20.99
C VAL A 75 0.24 -7.94 -19.82
N PRO A 76 -0.25 -9.06 -19.24
CA PRO A 76 -1.09 -9.02 -18.05
C PRO A 76 -0.41 -8.33 -16.87
N SER A 77 0.91 -8.48 -16.71
CA SER A 77 1.61 -7.86 -15.57
C SER A 77 1.62 -6.32 -15.66
N GLY A 78 1.66 -5.74 -16.86
CA GLY A 78 1.56 -4.30 -17.07
C GLY A 78 0.11 -3.77 -17.05
N VAL A 79 -0.85 -4.55 -17.53
CA VAL A 79 -2.27 -4.14 -17.67
C VAL A 79 -3.07 -4.38 -16.38
N PHE A 80 -2.81 -5.46 -15.65
CA PHE A 80 -3.47 -5.78 -14.37
C PHE A 80 -2.75 -5.20 -13.15
N GLY A 81 -1.77 -4.30 -13.34
CA GLY A 81 -1.19 -3.50 -12.25
C GLY A 81 -0.11 -4.18 -11.42
N VAL A 82 0.48 -5.28 -11.90
CA VAL A 82 1.65 -5.92 -11.25
C VAL A 82 2.91 -5.06 -11.45
N LEU A 83 2.99 -4.33 -12.57
CA LEU A 83 4.05 -3.37 -12.86
C LEU A 83 3.50 -1.93 -12.78
N PRO A 84 4.05 -1.06 -11.92
CA PRO A 84 3.59 0.32 -11.80
C PRO A 84 4.01 1.13 -13.03
N GLY A 85 3.19 1.10 -14.08
CA GLY A 85 3.30 2.02 -15.21
C GLY A 85 2.81 3.44 -14.84
N PRO A 86 3.33 4.50 -15.48
CA PRO A 86 2.94 5.88 -15.19
C PRO A 86 1.43 6.15 -15.38
N GLY A 87 0.80 5.50 -16.35
CA GLY A 87 -0.65 5.62 -16.61
C GLY A 87 -1.54 4.75 -15.71
N GLY A 88 -1.07 3.57 -15.29
CA GLY A 88 -1.80 2.67 -14.39
C GLY A 88 -1.92 3.23 -12.98
N THR A 89 -0.86 3.91 -12.51
CA THR A 89 -0.75 4.54 -11.19
C THR A 89 -1.93 5.47 -10.87
N ARG A 90 -2.40 6.27 -11.84
CA ARG A 90 -3.53 7.19 -11.62
C ARG A 90 -4.86 6.45 -11.48
N LYS A 91 -5.13 5.46 -12.33
CA LYS A 91 -6.36 4.65 -12.28
C LYS A 91 -6.47 3.87 -10.96
N THR A 92 -5.35 3.32 -10.47
CA THR A 92 -5.29 2.61 -9.18
C THR A 92 -5.37 3.54 -7.98
N ALA A 93 -4.87 4.77 -8.09
CA ALA A 93 -4.91 5.75 -7.00
C ALA A 93 -6.29 6.38 -6.81
N LEU A 94 -7.05 6.59 -7.89
CA LEU A 94 -8.32 7.35 -7.87
C LEU A 94 -9.30 6.93 -6.76
N PRO A 95 -9.61 5.64 -6.55
CA PRO A 95 -10.52 5.23 -5.46
C PRO A 95 -10.04 5.66 -4.08
N PHE A 96 -8.73 5.60 -3.82
CA PHE A 96 -8.13 6.04 -2.57
C PHE A 96 -8.29 7.56 -2.39
N PHE A 97 -8.01 8.35 -3.43
CA PHE A 97 -8.13 9.81 -3.39
C PHE A 97 -9.59 10.24 -3.20
N ILE A 98 -10.53 9.64 -3.93
CA ILE A 98 -11.97 9.93 -3.81
C ILE A 98 -12.47 9.63 -2.39
N ARG A 99 -12.06 8.51 -1.78
CA ARG A 99 -12.43 8.16 -0.39
C ARG A 99 -11.95 9.20 0.63
N HIS A 100 -10.83 9.87 0.35
CA HIS A 100 -10.22 10.90 1.18
C HIS A 100 -10.67 12.33 0.80
N GLY A 101 -11.68 12.45 -0.08
CA GLY A 101 -12.33 13.72 -0.41
C GLY A 101 -11.77 14.42 -1.64
N TRP A 102 -10.96 13.77 -2.48
CA TRP A 102 -10.65 14.33 -3.80
C TRP A 102 -11.89 14.28 -4.71
N GLU A 103 -12.10 15.36 -5.47
CA GLU A 103 -13.25 15.50 -6.38
C GLU A 103 -12.88 15.12 -7.82
N PRO A 104 -13.72 14.32 -8.51
CA PRO A 104 -13.54 14.01 -9.93
C PRO A 104 -13.39 15.26 -10.80
N GLY A 105 -12.26 15.38 -11.50
CA GLY A 105 -11.95 16.53 -12.36
C GLY A 105 -10.99 17.54 -11.72
N SER A 106 -10.76 17.47 -10.42
CA SER A 106 -9.84 18.38 -9.72
C SER A 106 -8.37 18.05 -10.00
N SER A 107 -7.60 19.06 -10.41
CA SER A 107 -6.15 18.96 -10.62
C SER A 107 -5.45 19.95 -9.69
N PRO A 108 -4.39 19.54 -8.97
CA PRO A 108 -3.73 18.24 -9.01
C PRO A 108 -4.49 17.12 -8.29
N LEU A 109 -4.09 15.85 -8.50
CA LEU A 109 -4.58 14.71 -7.72
C LEU A 109 -4.00 14.77 -6.29
N ALA A 110 -4.68 15.53 -5.43
CA ALA A 110 -4.28 15.81 -4.06
C ALA A 110 -5.49 16.00 -3.14
N PHE A 111 -5.35 15.66 -1.86
CA PHE A 111 -6.32 15.97 -0.82
C PHE A 111 -5.60 16.51 0.42
N ARG A 112 -6.29 17.30 1.24
CA ARG A 112 -5.76 17.75 2.52
C ARG A 112 -6.05 16.69 3.58
N GLN A 113 -5.06 16.39 4.40
CA GLN A 113 -5.20 15.46 5.52
C GLN A 113 -4.64 16.08 6.80
N ILE A 114 -5.42 16.02 7.87
CA ILE A 114 -4.99 16.37 9.22
C ILE A 114 -4.99 15.09 10.04
N VAL A 115 -3.84 14.75 10.61
CA VAL A 115 -3.66 13.60 11.49
C VAL A 115 -3.40 14.10 12.90
N GLU A 116 -4.36 13.89 13.79
CA GLU A 116 -4.26 14.18 15.22
C GLU A 116 -4.01 12.88 15.97
N ILE A 117 -2.98 12.86 16.80
CA ILE A 117 -2.53 11.70 17.56
C ILE A 117 -2.52 12.11 19.03
N ASP A 118 -3.31 11.42 19.84
CA ASP A 118 -3.50 11.68 21.27
C ASP A 118 -3.46 10.37 22.09
N GLU A 119 -3.83 10.44 23.37
CA GLU A 119 -3.79 9.27 24.26
C GLU A 119 -4.95 8.30 24.00
N GLU A 120 -6.01 8.78 23.35
CA GLU A 120 -7.23 8.08 23.02
C GLU A 120 -7.07 7.27 21.72
N GLY A 121 -6.41 7.84 20.72
CA GLY A 121 -6.21 7.19 19.42
C GLY A 121 -5.63 8.08 18.35
N VAL A 122 -6.15 7.88 17.14
CA VAL A 122 -5.79 8.67 15.96
C VAL A 122 -7.08 9.19 15.35
N ARG A 123 -7.13 10.52 15.14
CA ARG A 123 -8.20 11.20 14.43
C ARG A 123 -7.67 11.71 13.09
N LEU A 124 -8.37 11.36 12.04
CA LEU A 124 -8.08 11.76 10.67
C LEU A 124 -9.16 12.70 10.20
N ARG A 125 -8.77 13.86 9.67
CA ARG A 125 -9.65 14.71 8.88
C ARG A 125 -9.14 14.72 7.45
N CYS A 126 -10.01 14.42 6.49
CA CYS A 126 -9.65 14.38 5.08
C CYS A 126 -10.69 15.16 4.26
N GLY A 127 -10.23 15.89 3.24
CA GLY A 127 -11.12 16.61 2.35
C GLY A 127 -10.39 17.13 1.10
N PRO A 128 -11.11 17.76 0.17
CA PRO A 128 -10.52 18.33 -1.04
C PRO A 128 -9.32 19.23 -0.72
N ALA A 129 -8.36 19.33 -1.63
CA ALA A 129 -7.26 20.27 -1.46
C ALA A 129 -7.81 21.71 -1.28
N GLY A 130 -7.41 22.40 -0.22
CA GLY A 130 -7.89 23.75 0.09
C GLY A 130 -9.24 23.85 0.83
N CYS A 131 -9.89 22.72 1.16
CA CYS A 131 -11.13 22.75 1.95
C CYS A 131 -10.88 23.32 3.38
N ARG A 132 -11.92 23.94 3.96
CA ARG A 132 -11.90 24.38 5.35
C ARG A 132 -11.96 23.16 6.25
N THR A 133 -11.35 23.25 7.43
CA THR A 133 -11.30 22.13 8.40
C THR A 133 -12.69 21.62 8.81
N GLN A 134 -13.69 22.50 8.79
CA GLN A 134 -15.08 22.19 9.15
C GLN A 134 -15.78 21.29 8.12
N ASP A 135 -15.35 21.36 6.86
CA ASP A 135 -15.94 20.62 5.74
C ASP A 135 -15.25 19.25 5.54
N MET A 136 -14.23 18.95 6.36
CA MET A 136 -13.46 17.72 6.26
C MET A 136 -14.19 16.55 6.90
N LYS A 137 -14.19 15.41 6.20
CA LYS A 137 -14.63 14.13 6.75
C LYS A 137 -13.72 13.74 7.91
N THR A 138 -14.31 13.49 9.08
CA THR A 138 -13.58 13.07 10.29
C THR A 138 -13.75 11.57 10.55
N ILE A 139 -12.64 10.89 10.82
CA ILE A 139 -12.57 9.49 11.20
C ILE A 139 -11.78 9.42 12.50
N SER A 140 -12.37 8.90 13.58
CA SER A 140 -11.71 8.79 14.89
C SER A 140 -11.69 7.33 15.32
N LEU A 141 -10.50 6.76 15.52
CA LEU A 141 -10.36 5.35 15.92
C LEU A 141 -9.44 5.22 17.15
N PRO A 142 -9.86 4.44 18.16
CA PRO A 142 -9.07 4.23 19.37
C PRO A 142 -7.84 3.35 19.10
N TRP A 143 -6.79 3.48 19.92
CA TRP A 143 -5.56 2.68 19.82
C TRP A 143 -5.74 1.16 19.74
N SER A 144 -6.83 0.63 20.30
CA SER A 144 -7.17 -0.81 20.27
C SER A 144 -7.44 -1.34 18.86
N MET A 145 -7.84 -0.48 17.91
CA MET A 145 -8.15 -0.86 16.53
C MET A 145 -6.92 -0.79 15.62
N TRP A 146 -5.86 -0.11 16.04
CA TRP A 146 -4.67 0.12 15.23
C TRP A 146 -3.69 -1.06 15.28
N CYS A 147 -3.06 -1.32 14.15
CA CYS A 147 -1.87 -2.17 14.05
C CYS A 147 -0.61 -1.37 14.39
N PRO A 148 0.48 -2.02 14.82
CA PRO A 148 1.74 -1.33 15.05
C PRO A 148 2.21 -0.52 13.82
N ALA A 149 2.67 0.70 14.09
CA ALA A 149 3.25 1.62 13.12
C ALA A 149 4.54 1.07 12.51
N ARG A 150 4.67 1.27 11.20
CA ARG A 150 5.87 0.96 10.42
C ARG A 150 6.53 2.26 9.96
N ILE A 151 7.84 2.20 9.73
CA ILE A 151 8.62 3.29 9.14
C ILE A 151 9.24 2.82 7.84
N TRP A 152 9.25 3.68 6.83
CA TRP A 152 10.03 3.51 5.63
C TRP A 152 10.46 4.87 5.08
N ARG A 153 11.76 5.04 4.81
CA ARG A 153 12.35 6.30 4.30
C ARG A 153 11.89 7.57 5.05
N GLY A 154 11.77 7.48 6.37
CA GLY A 154 11.34 8.59 7.22
C GLY A 154 9.82 8.84 7.26
N SER A 155 9.02 8.14 6.45
CA SER A 155 7.55 8.16 6.54
C SER A 155 7.04 7.12 7.55
N ILE A 156 5.83 7.33 8.05
CA ILE A 156 5.12 6.39 8.94
C ILE A 156 3.86 5.89 8.26
N ALA A 157 3.54 4.60 8.42
CA ALA A 157 2.25 4.05 8.02
C ALA A 157 1.63 3.17 9.13
N MET A 158 0.30 3.24 9.24
CA MET A 158 -0.52 2.45 10.13
C MET A 158 -1.81 2.01 9.45
N LEU A 159 -2.35 0.88 9.89
CA LEU A 159 -3.63 0.33 9.47
C LEU A 159 -4.50 0.14 10.71
N ALA A 160 -5.80 0.42 10.60
CA ALA A 160 -6.80 0.07 11.59
C ALA A 160 -7.92 -0.74 10.96
N TRP A 161 -8.45 -1.70 11.70
CA TRP A 161 -9.56 -2.54 11.26
C TRP A 161 -10.89 -1.88 11.62
N ARG A 162 -11.83 -1.80 10.66
CA ARG A 162 -13.20 -1.31 10.92
C ARG A 162 -14.11 -2.39 11.48
N GLU A 163 -13.85 -3.67 11.15
CA GLU A 163 -14.64 -4.82 11.63
C GLU A 163 -13.70 -5.90 12.22
N GLN A 164 -14.21 -6.67 13.19
CA GLN A 164 -13.52 -7.82 13.81
C GLN A 164 -13.40 -9.01 12.84
N ALA A 165 -12.99 -8.78 11.59
CA ALA A 165 -12.63 -9.86 10.69
C ALA A 165 -11.38 -10.57 11.25
N GLY A 166 -11.43 -11.89 11.30
CA GLY A 166 -10.41 -12.77 11.87
C GLY A 166 -8.98 -12.29 11.60
N ARG A 167 -8.20 -12.22 12.67
CA ARG A 167 -6.84 -11.68 12.71
C ARG A 167 -5.91 -12.42 11.73
N ILE A 168 -5.75 -11.90 10.52
CA ILE A 168 -4.68 -12.30 9.61
C ILE A 168 -3.49 -11.38 9.91
N ASP A 169 -2.54 -11.88 10.69
CA ASP A 169 -1.37 -11.14 11.21
C ASP A 169 -0.38 -10.63 10.12
N ASN A 170 -0.70 -10.80 8.84
CA ASN A 170 0.20 -10.55 7.71
C ASN A 170 -0.50 -10.00 6.44
N ILE A 171 -1.39 -9.02 6.56
CA ILE A 171 -2.08 -8.45 5.37
C ILE A 171 -1.30 -7.36 4.63
N MET A 172 -0.22 -6.81 5.20
CA MET A 172 0.66 -5.95 4.38
C MET A 172 1.40 -6.73 3.27
N SER A 173 1.24 -8.05 3.17
CA SER A 173 2.11 -8.89 2.33
C SER A 173 1.43 -9.82 1.34
N LYS A 174 0.16 -10.23 1.48
CA LYS A 174 -0.42 -11.26 0.58
C LYS A 174 -1.80 -10.99 -0.01
N ALA A 175 -2.71 -10.28 0.66
CA ALA A 175 -4.11 -10.24 0.23
C ALA A 175 -4.52 -8.97 -0.53
N MET A 176 -3.77 -7.87 -0.38
CA MET A 176 -4.21 -6.56 -0.89
C MET A 176 -4.00 -6.34 -2.40
N VAL A 177 -3.07 -7.06 -3.03
CA VAL A 177 -2.85 -6.99 -4.49
C VAL A 177 -4.05 -7.58 -5.26
N PHE A 178 -4.85 -8.45 -4.62
CA PHE A 178 -6.02 -9.08 -5.24
C PHE A 178 -7.37 -8.49 -4.78
N HIS A 179 -7.40 -7.66 -3.73
CA HIS A 179 -8.65 -7.17 -3.14
C HIS A 179 -8.80 -5.65 -3.27
N GLY A 180 -8.80 -5.16 -4.52
CA GLY A 180 -9.22 -3.79 -4.84
C GLY A 180 -10.62 -3.42 -4.36
N ASN A 181 -11.43 -4.42 -3.95
CA ASN A 181 -12.79 -4.26 -3.43
C ASN A 181 -12.92 -4.22 -1.89
N GLU A 182 -11.86 -4.51 -1.13
CA GLU A 182 -11.95 -4.60 0.35
C GLU A 182 -11.53 -3.33 1.09
N ALA A 183 -11.39 -2.19 0.40
CA ALA A 183 -11.10 -0.90 1.02
C ALA A 183 -12.13 -0.48 2.10
N ARG A 184 -13.26 -1.18 2.23
CA ARG A 184 -14.25 -0.99 3.31
C ARG A 184 -13.81 -1.57 4.66
N LEU A 185 -12.89 -2.53 4.69
CA LEU A 185 -12.58 -3.32 5.91
C LEU A 185 -11.57 -2.64 6.85
N TYR A 186 -10.83 -1.65 6.36
CA TYR A 186 -9.77 -0.99 7.12
C TYR A 186 -9.69 0.51 6.84
N GLU A 187 -9.19 1.24 7.83
CA GLU A 187 -8.70 2.60 7.70
C GLU A 187 -7.17 2.58 7.67
N GLU A 188 -6.57 3.56 7.00
CA GLU A 188 -5.12 3.64 6.86
C GLU A 188 -4.63 5.08 7.06
N VAL A 189 -3.44 5.18 7.64
CA VAL A 189 -2.77 6.46 7.89
C VAL A 189 -1.38 6.35 7.34
N TYR A 190 -1.04 7.25 6.43
CA TYR A 190 0.32 7.43 5.97
C TYR A 190 0.73 8.88 6.18
N ILE A 191 1.77 9.06 6.99
CA ILE A 191 2.37 10.36 7.28
C ILE A 191 3.67 10.44 6.46
N PRO A 192 3.74 11.29 5.43
CA PRO A 192 4.95 11.44 4.65
C PRO A 192 6.05 12.08 5.50
N ALA A 193 7.31 11.73 5.23
CA ALA A 193 8.47 12.31 5.94
C ALA A 193 8.45 13.85 5.99
N ARG A 194 7.95 14.52 4.94
CA ARG A 194 7.84 15.98 4.88
C ARG A 194 6.84 16.57 5.87
N ALA A 195 5.85 15.80 6.32
CA ALA A 195 4.86 16.23 7.30
C ALA A 195 5.35 16.07 8.75
N LEU A 196 6.45 15.35 8.97
CA LEU A 196 7.04 15.13 10.29
C LEU A 196 8.05 16.23 10.67
N THR A 197 7.86 17.47 10.21
CA THR A 197 8.79 18.58 10.49
C THR A 197 9.04 18.74 11.99
N GLY A 198 10.30 18.57 12.41
CA GLY A 198 10.69 18.65 13.82
C GLY A 198 10.38 17.40 14.66
N ILE A 199 9.78 16.35 14.08
CA ILE A 199 9.40 15.12 14.78
C ILE A 199 10.18 13.94 14.18
N SER A 200 10.94 13.25 15.03
CA SER A 200 11.62 12.03 14.61
C SER A 200 10.60 10.93 14.31
N ALA A 201 10.55 10.45 13.07
CA ALA A 201 9.69 9.34 12.67
C ALA A 201 9.89 8.11 13.59
N ARG A 202 11.14 7.87 14.01
CA ARG A 202 11.50 6.76 14.91
C ARG A 202 10.95 6.93 16.31
N GLU A 203 10.85 8.15 16.81
CA GLU A 203 10.27 8.46 18.11
C GLU A 203 8.76 8.37 18.06
N LEU A 204 8.14 9.00 17.06
CA LEU A 204 6.70 8.92 16.88
C LEU A 204 6.23 7.48 16.72
N ARG A 205 6.88 6.66 15.87
CA ARG A 205 6.57 5.22 15.77
C ARG A 205 6.72 4.50 17.12
N ARG A 206 7.78 4.78 17.88
CA ARG A 206 7.99 4.16 19.19
C ARG A 206 6.83 4.47 20.13
N GLU A 207 6.39 5.71 20.14
CA GLU A 207 5.29 6.18 20.98
C GLU A 207 3.94 5.60 20.55
N MET A 208 3.60 5.66 19.26
CA MET A 208 2.39 5.02 18.72
C MET A 208 2.36 3.52 19.03
N ASN A 209 3.48 2.83 18.89
CA ASN A 209 3.58 1.40 19.20
C ASN A 209 3.44 1.11 20.70
N ARG A 210 3.90 2.01 21.57
CA ARG A 210 3.68 1.92 23.02
C ARG A 210 2.19 1.97 23.33
N LEU A 211 1.45 2.92 22.73
CA LEU A 211 0.01 3.10 22.93
C LEU A 211 -0.81 1.93 22.38
N VAL A 212 -0.50 1.46 21.17
CA VAL A 212 -1.12 0.25 20.60
C VAL A 212 -0.93 -0.95 21.53
N ARG A 213 0.28 -1.15 22.08
CA ARG A 213 0.56 -2.25 23.01
C ARG A 213 -0.19 -2.09 24.34
N ALA A 214 -0.22 -0.89 24.90
CA ALA A 214 -0.88 -0.62 26.18
C ALA A 214 -2.40 -0.85 26.11
N ARG A 215 -3.03 -0.62 24.95
CA ARG A 215 -4.48 -0.74 24.76
C ARG A 215 -4.92 -2.07 24.14
N ARG A 216 -3.98 -2.91 23.69
CA ARG A 216 -4.27 -4.30 23.34
C ARG A 216 -4.35 -5.13 24.63
N ARG A 217 -5.56 -5.52 25.03
CA ARG A 217 -5.74 -6.46 26.15
C ARG A 217 -4.93 -7.74 25.88
N PRO A 218 -4.20 -8.28 26.87
CA PRO A 218 -3.74 -9.66 26.78
C PRO A 218 -4.99 -10.54 26.63
N ARG A 219 -5.09 -11.25 25.52
CA ARG A 219 -6.21 -12.12 25.23
C ARG A 219 -6.08 -13.32 26.18
N THR A 220 -6.75 -13.28 27.31
CA THR A 220 -6.92 -14.47 28.15
C THR A 220 -7.54 -15.55 27.29
N SER A 221 -6.84 -16.67 27.17
CA SER A 221 -7.31 -17.91 26.58
C SER A 221 -8.55 -18.39 27.35
N ARG A 222 -9.74 -18.00 26.90
CA ARG A 222 -11.00 -18.68 27.21
C ARG A 222 -11.46 -19.42 25.96
N TRP A 223 -10.76 -20.51 25.65
CA TRP A 223 -11.43 -21.69 25.15
C TRP A 223 -11.72 -22.55 26.37
N ARG A 224 -12.88 -22.34 26.99
CA ARG A 224 -13.50 -23.37 27.82
C ARG A 224 -14.83 -23.61 27.15
N VAL A 225 -14.81 -24.49 26.15
CA VAL A 225 -16.02 -25.09 25.61
C VAL A 225 -16.56 -25.95 26.76
N GLN A 226 -17.62 -25.48 27.41
CA GLN A 226 -18.52 -26.38 28.12
C GLN A 226 -19.33 -27.08 27.02
N LEU A 227 -19.03 -28.36 26.80
CA LEU A 227 -19.94 -29.29 26.17
C LEU A 227 -20.84 -29.79 27.29
N ASP A 228 -22.10 -29.38 27.26
CA ASP A 228 -23.21 -30.17 27.80
C ASP A 228 -23.81 -30.97 26.65
#